data_AF-A0A0W0I4D4-F1
#
_entry.id   AF-A0A0W0I4D4-F1
#
_cell.length_a   1.000
_cell.length_b   1.000
_cell.length_c   1.000
_cell.angle_alpha   90.00
_cell.angle_beta   90.00
_cell.angle_gamma   90.00
#
_symmetry.space_group_name_H-M   'P 1'
#
loop_
_entity.id
_entity.type
_entity.pdbx_description
1 polymer ?
#
loop_
_entity_poly.entity_id
_entity_poly.type
_entity_poly.pdbx_seq_one_letter_code
_entity_poly.pdbx_strand_id
1 'polypeptide(L)' 'MTLQNSSDAKIKVIRQPQHLPCSYIDAQGREVQITEEMIQQACSDLEQRLVKPAKQG' A
#
# COMPACT_ATOMS: atom_id res chain seq x y z
N MET A 1 2.33 18.35 28.62
CA MET A 1 1.61 17.69 27.51
C MET A 1 2.19 16.30 27.33
N THR A 2 1.39 15.26 27.56
CA THR A 2 1.84 13.86 27.51
C THR A 2 1.42 13.28 26.16
N LEU A 3 2.38 13.00 25.27
CA LEU A 3 2.10 12.27 24.03
C LEU A 3 1.67 10.84 24.40
N GLN A 4 0.38 10.53 24.24
CA GLN A 4 -0.09 9.16 24.31
C GLN A 4 0.42 8.40 23.08
N ASN A 5 1.47 7.60 23.30
CA ASN A 5 2.01 6.69 22.32
C ASN A 5 1.03 5.52 22.15
N SER A 6 0.02 5.72 21.30
CA SER A 6 -0.97 4.70 20.94
C SER A 6 -0.36 3.66 20.00
N SER A 7 0.69 2.97 20.44
CA SER A 7 1.32 1.86 19.72
C SER A 7 0.44 0.60 19.66
N ASP A 8 -0.56 0.49 20.54
CA ASP A 8 -1.42 -0.69 20.70
C ASP A 8 -2.83 -0.53 20.12
N ALA A 9 -3.12 0.60 19.48
CA ALA A 9 -4.39 0.77 18.77
C ALA A 9 -4.39 -0.12 17.52
N LYS A 10 -4.93 -1.34 17.63
CA LYS A 10 -5.21 -2.20 16.49
C LYS A 10 -6.29 -1.55 15.63
N ILE A 11 -5.87 -0.70 14.69
CA ILE A 11 -6.74 -0.13 13.67
C ILE A 11 -7.25 -1.29 12.82
N LYS A 12 -8.52 -1.68 13.02
CA LYS A 12 -9.18 -2.63 12.13
C LYS A 12 -9.43 -1.93 10.79
N VAL A 13 -8.62 -2.25 9.80
CA VAL A 13 -8.85 -1.82 8.41
C VAL A 13 -10.07 -2.58 7.90
N ILE A 14 -11.23 -1.92 7.89
CA ILE A 14 -12.45 -2.45 7.25
C ILE A 14 -12.28 -2.25 5.75
N ARG A 15 -12.05 -3.33 5.01
CA ARG A 15 -11.89 -3.30 3.54
C ARG A 15 -13.23 -3.64 2.90
N GLN A 16 -13.92 -2.63 2.35
CA GLN A 16 -15.04 -2.86 1.44
C GLN A 16 -14.51 -2.84 0.01
N PRO A 17 -14.90 -3.79 -0.86
CA PRO A 17 -14.50 -3.75 -2.25
C PRO A 17 -15.07 -2.50 -2.89
N GLN A 18 -14.19 -1.55 -3.23
CA GLN A 18 -14.57 -0.29 -3.85
C GLN A 18 -14.19 -0.36 -5.33
N HIS A 19 -15.15 -0.06 -6.20
CA HIS A 19 -14.86 0.04 -7.63
C HIS A 19 -14.12 1.35 -7.88
N LEU A 20 -12.80 1.29 -8.03
CA LEU A 20 -12.00 2.46 -8.36
C LEU A 20 -12.34 2.91 -9.79
N PRO A 21 -12.51 4.21 -10.07
CA PRO A 21 -12.80 4.69 -11.42
C PRO A 21 -11.55 4.71 -12.34
N CYS A 22 -10.47 4.03 -11.96
CA CYS A 22 -9.16 4.17 -12.58
C CYS A 22 -8.68 2.87 -13.24
N SER A 23 -8.38 2.94 -14.53
CA SER A 23 -7.75 1.88 -15.33
C SER A 23 -6.35 2.31 -15.79
N TYR A 24 -5.52 1.36 -16.20
CA TYR A 24 -4.28 1.64 -16.94
C TYR A 24 -4.22 0.78 -18.21
N ILE A 25 -3.35 1.17 -19.14
CA ILE A 25 -3.10 0.39 -20.35
C ILE A 25 -1.91 -0.53 -20.13
N ASP A 26 -2.11 -1.84 -20.29
CA ASP A 26 -1.03 -2.82 -20.18
C ASP A 26 -0.09 -2.80 -21.40
N ALA A 27 1.01 -3.54 -21.33
CA ALA A 27 1.98 -3.60 -22.43
C ALA A 27 1.42 -4.24 -23.72
N GLN A 28 0.25 -4.89 -23.65
CA GLN A 28 -0.46 -5.44 -24.80
C GLN A 28 -1.50 -4.46 -25.37
N GLY A 29 -1.62 -3.26 -24.80
CA GLY A 29 -2.56 -2.23 -25.23
C GLY A 29 -3.98 -2.44 -24.70
N ARG A 30 -4.18 -3.31 -23.71
CA ARG A 30 -5.50 -3.56 -23.11
C ARG A 30 -5.75 -2.64 -21.93
N GLU A 31 -6.99 -2.21 -21.78
CA GLU A 31 -7.43 -1.49 -20.60
C GLU A 31 -7.64 -2.47 -19.44
N VAL A 32 -6.86 -2.28 -18.38
CA VAL A 32 -6.88 -3.09 -17.16
C VAL A 32 -7.34 -2.22 -16.00
N GLN A 33 -8.41 -2.65 -15.34
CA GLN A 33 -8.94 -2.02 -14.14
C GLN A 33 -7.94 -2.16 -12.98
N ILE A 34 -7.64 -1.07 -12.27
CA ILE A 34 -6.77 -1.12 -11.10
C ILE A 34 -7.56 -1.68 -9.92
N THR A 35 -7.03 -2.74 -9.29
CA THR A 35 -7.60 -3.34 -8.08
C THR A 35 -6.75 -3.03 -6.85
N GLU A 36 -7.32 -3.19 -5.65
CA GLU A 36 -6.60 -2.95 -4.39
C GLU A 36 -5.44 -3.93 -4.22
N GLU A 37 -5.59 -5.17 -4.65
CA GLU A 37 -4.55 -6.21 -4.58
C GLU A 37 -3.31 -5.80 -5.38
N MET A 38 -3.52 -5.18 -6.55
CA MET A 38 -2.42 -4.67 -7.38
C MET A 38 -1.63 -3.57 -6.65
N ILE A 39 -2.34 -2.67 -5.96
CA ILE A 39 -1.73 -1.58 -5.19
C ILE A 39 -0.95 -2.16 -4.00
N GLN A 40 -1.53 -3.11 -3.26
CA GLN A 40 -0.86 -3.74 -2.12
C GLN A 40 0.40 -4.50 -2.52
N GLN A 41 0.36 -5.20 -3.66
CA GLN A 41 1.52 -5.89 -4.20
C GLN A 41 2.63 -4.89 -4.56
N ALA A 42 2.28 -3.80 -5.27
CA ALA A 42 3.24 -2.75 -5.62
C ALA A 42 3.88 -2.10 -4.39
N CYS A 43 3.09 -1.81 -3.35
CA CYS A 43 3.62 -1.30 -2.08
C CYS A 43 4.59 -2.30 -1.42
N SER A 44 4.25 -3.59 -1.41
CA SER A 44 5.09 -4.65 -0.83
C SER A 44 6.43 -4.79 -1.58
N ASP A 45 6.39 -4.73 -2.90
CA ASP A 45 7.58 -4.80 -3.75
C ASP A 45 8.47 -3.56 -3.55
N LEU A 46 7.87 -2.38 -3.39
CA LEU A 46 8.60 -1.16 -3.07
C LEU A 46 9.29 -1.28 -1.70
N GLU A 47 8.59 -1.76 -0.66
CA GLU A 47 9.17 -1.96 0.67
C GLU A 47 10.39 -2.89 0.67
N GLN A 48 10.38 -3.93 -0.17
CA GLN A 48 11.53 -4.83 -0.33
C GLN A 48 12.73 -4.14 -0.99
N ARG A 49 12.48 -3.19 -1.91
CA ARG A 49 13.51 -2.46 -2.66
C ARG A 49 14.02 -1.23 -1.92
N LEU A 50 13.30 -0.75 -0.91
CA LEU A 50 13.77 0.36 -0.08
C LEU A 50 15.05 -0.06 0.65
N VAL A 51 16.14 0.65 0.36
CA VAL A 51 17.40 0.52 1.11
C VAL A 51 17.10 0.99 2.52
N LYS A 52 17.07 0.06 3.48
CA LYS A 52 16.89 0.41 4.88
C LYS A 52 18.07 1.29 5.31
N PRO A 53 17.83 2.51 5.82
CA PRO A 53 18.91 3.35 6.28
C PRO A 53 19.73 2.59 7.34
N ALA A 54 21.05 2.74 7.29
CA ALA A 54 21.94 2.10 8.24
C ALA A 54 21.49 2.43 9.66
N LYS A 55 21.34 1.39 10.50
CA LYS A 55 21.05 1.60 11.92
C LYS A 55 22.19 2.44 12.49
N GLN A 56 21.89 3.67 12.92
CA GLN A 56 22.84 4.48 13.68
C GLN A 56 23.19 3.69 14.95
N GLY A 57 24.46 3.32 15.06
CA GLY A 57 25.05 2.75 16.28
C GLY A 57 25.31 3.81 17.32
#